data_AF-A0A969SVM7-F1
#
_entry.id   AF-A0A969SVM7-F1
#
_cell.length_a   1.000
_cell.length_b   1.000
_cell.length_c   1.000
_cell.angle_alpha   90.00
_cell.angle_beta   90.00
_cell.angle_gamma   90.00
#
_symmetry.space_group_name_H-M   'P 1'
#
loop_
_entity.id
_entity.type
_entity.pdbx_description
1 polymer ?
#
loop_
_entity_poly.entity_id
_entity_poly.type
_entity_poly.pdbx_seq_one_letter_code
_entity_poly.pdbx_strand_id
1 'polypeptide(L)'
;MTSSNEYKRQIMDDLAKGNVESLDSDSTKVAESYQSFDDFAQRSSRDERRQLFSRSFNSERIPSSQMEPELQKAIAQIKPNERDDVARDLLKHFKQRGLSDRDLERQLSLSTHHASKMSADDVSRLISFAYHSHPDIFHEVLADQPAIVKFLSNPLVGAALGAIAAKWMGHRK
;
A
#
# COMPACT_ATOMS: atom_id res chain seq x y z
N MET A 1 11.03 -27.79 -32.53
CA MET A 1 10.81 -26.45 -33.09
C MET A 1 9.32 -26.18 -33.04
N THR A 2 8.87 -25.55 -31.96
CA THR A 2 7.45 -25.33 -31.69
C THR A 2 7.04 -24.02 -32.35
N SER A 3 6.28 -24.13 -33.43
CA SER A 3 5.94 -23.02 -34.32
C SER A 3 5.01 -22.00 -33.65
N SER A 4 5.26 -20.72 -33.93
CA SER A 4 4.53 -19.48 -33.58
C SER A 4 2.99 -19.57 -33.43
N ASN A 5 2.34 -20.57 -34.02
CA ASN A 5 0.91 -20.82 -33.91
C ASN A 5 0.44 -21.24 -32.51
N GLU A 6 1.25 -21.95 -31.72
CA GLU A 6 0.88 -22.30 -30.33
C GLU A 6 0.89 -21.07 -29.43
N TYR A 7 1.89 -20.20 -29.58
CA TYR A 7 1.98 -18.94 -28.86
C TYR A 7 0.80 -18.01 -29.16
N LYS A 8 0.42 -17.90 -30.45
CA LYS A 8 -0.74 -17.10 -30.85
C LYS A 8 -2.07 -17.64 -30.31
N ARG A 9 -2.21 -18.97 -30.17
CA ARG A 9 -3.38 -19.58 -29.54
C ARG A 9 -3.46 -19.27 -28.06
N GLN A 10 -2.33 -19.32 -27.35
CA GLN A 10 -2.27 -19.03 -25.92
C GLN A 10 -2.64 -17.57 -25.61
N ILE A 11 -2.12 -16.62 -26.41
CA ILE A 11 -2.49 -15.20 -26.32
C ILE A 11 -3.99 -14.99 -26.59
N MET A 12 -4.56 -15.69 -27.58
CA MET A 12 -5.99 -15.58 -27.88
C MET A 12 -6.88 -16.22 -26.81
N ASP A 13 -6.41 -17.29 -26.17
CA ASP A 13 -7.09 -17.96 -25.06
C ASP A 13 -7.07 -17.07 -23.79
N ASP A 14 -5.96 -16.38 -23.54
CA ASP A 14 -5.83 -15.40 -22.46
C ASP A 14 -6.67 -14.12 -22.72
N LEU A 15 -6.79 -13.70 -23.99
CA LEU A 15 -7.73 -12.65 -24.43
C LEU A 15 -9.19 -13.07 -24.22
N ALA A 16 -9.54 -14.31 -24.56
CA ALA A 16 -10.90 -14.84 -24.44
C ALA A 16 -11.31 -15.10 -22.98
N LYS A 17 -10.35 -15.39 -22.10
CA LYS A 17 -10.53 -15.49 -20.64
C LYS A 17 -10.63 -14.12 -19.95
N GLY A 18 -10.49 -13.02 -20.68
CA GLY A 18 -10.65 -11.67 -20.16
C GLY A 18 -9.49 -11.18 -19.30
N ASN A 19 -8.30 -11.76 -19.41
CA ASN A 19 -7.11 -11.28 -18.69
C ASN A 19 -6.25 -10.42 -19.63
N VAL A 20 -6.84 -9.32 -20.12
CA VAL A 20 -6.15 -8.24 -20.82
C VAL A 20 -6.32 -6.94 -20.06
N GLU A 21 -5.37 -6.70 -19.17
CA GLU A 21 -4.71 -5.43 -18.94
C GLU A 21 -5.34 -4.21 -19.63
N SER A 22 -6.28 -3.55 -18.94
CA SER A 22 -6.65 -2.15 -19.21
C SER A 22 -5.89 -1.26 -18.23
N LEU A 23 -4.70 -0.79 -18.64
CA LEU A 23 -3.74 -0.12 -17.76
C LEU A 23 -4.16 1.25 -17.19
N ASP A 24 -5.28 1.85 -17.61
CA ASP A 24 -5.73 3.14 -17.05
C ASP A 24 -7.23 3.23 -16.68
N SER A 25 -8.07 2.28 -17.12
CA SER A 25 -9.52 2.38 -16.95
C SER A 25 -10.05 1.79 -15.64
N ASP A 26 -9.48 0.67 -15.19
CA ASP A 26 -10.10 -0.11 -14.12
C ASP A 26 -9.90 0.48 -12.73
N SER A 27 -8.76 1.11 -12.44
CA SER A 27 -8.58 1.80 -11.15
C SER A 27 -9.52 2.99 -10.98
N THR A 28 -9.85 3.68 -12.08
CA THR A 28 -10.84 4.77 -12.06
C THR A 28 -12.25 4.20 -11.85
N LYS A 29 -12.60 3.10 -12.52
CA LYS A 29 -13.87 2.38 -12.30
C LYS A 29 -14.01 1.77 -10.91
N VAL A 30 -12.92 1.18 -10.37
CA VAL A 30 -12.89 0.60 -9.02
C VAL A 30 -13.08 1.73 -8.02
N ALA A 31 -12.36 2.85 -8.14
CA ALA A 31 -12.56 4.03 -7.29
C ALA A 31 -13.96 4.66 -7.44
N GLU A 32 -14.52 4.72 -8.66
CA GLU A 32 -15.87 5.21 -8.95
C GLU A 32 -16.98 4.33 -8.38
N SER A 33 -16.69 3.04 -8.09
CA SER A 33 -17.66 2.08 -7.55
C SER A 33 -17.93 2.26 -6.06
N TYR A 34 -17.11 3.04 -5.35
CA TYR A 34 -17.20 3.22 -3.90
C TYR A 34 -17.66 4.62 -3.51
N GLN A 35 -18.59 4.68 -2.54
CA GLN A 35 -19.19 5.94 -2.09
C GLN A 35 -18.39 6.63 -0.98
N SER A 36 -17.42 5.96 -0.38
CA SER A 36 -16.51 6.56 0.61
C SER A 36 -15.30 5.66 0.81
N PHE A 37 -14.30 6.16 1.53
CA PHE A 37 -13.18 5.31 1.94
C PHE A 37 -13.62 4.17 2.87
N ASP A 38 -14.60 4.41 3.74
CA ASP A 38 -15.12 3.38 4.66
C ASP A 38 -15.85 2.27 3.87
N ASP A 39 -16.66 2.67 2.88
CA ASP A 39 -17.34 1.76 1.93
C ASP A 39 -16.32 0.96 1.11
N PHE A 40 -15.25 1.60 0.65
CA PHE A 40 -14.13 0.94 -0.02
C PHE A 40 -13.44 -0.05 0.91
N ALA A 41 -12.99 0.36 2.10
CA ALA A 41 -12.29 -0.52 3.04
C ALA A 41 -13.14 -1.73 3.45
N GLN A 42 -14.46 -1.57 3.51
CA GLN A 42 -15.39 -2.63 3.91
C GLN A 42 -15.75 -3.59 2.76
N ARG A 43 -15.88 -3.10 1.52
CA ARG A 43 -16.38 -3.90 0.39
C ARG A 43 -15.31 -4.34 -0.59
N SER A 44 -14.16 -3.69 -0.61
CA SER A 44 -13.07 -4.06 -1.50
C SER A 44 -12.37 -5.33 -1.03
N SER A 45 -12.07 -6.19 -1.99
CA SER A 45 -11.17 -7.32 -1.80
C SER A 45 -9.75 -6.83 -1.49
N ARG A 46 -8.94 -7.73 -0.91
CA ARG A 46 -7.52 -7.49 -0.65
C ARG A 46 -6.77 -7.15 -1.94
N ASP A 47 -7.05 -7.85 -3.03
CA ASP A 47 -6.36 -7.65 -4.31
C ASP A 47 -6.72 -6.30 -4.95
N GLU A 48 -7.97 -5.86 -4.88
CA GLU A 48 -8.38 -4.52 -5.33
C GLU A 48 -7.65 -3.42 -4.55
N ARG A 49 -7.53 -3.57 -3.23
CA ARG A 49 -6.76 -2.65 -2.39
C ARG A 49 -5.30 -2.61 -2.80
N ARG A 50 -4.66 -3.77 -2.95
CA ARG A 50 -3.26 -3.87 -3.38
C ARG A 50 -3.04 -3.22 -4.74
N GLN A 51 -3.91 -3.47 -5.71
CA GLN A 51 -3.82 -2.87 -7.05
C GLN A 51 -3.98 -1.34 -7.00
N LEU A 52 -4.97 -0.84 -6.27
CA LEU A 52 -5.18 0.61 -6.12
C LEU A 52 -4.00 1.29 -5.42
N PHE A 53 -3.50 0.72 -4.33
CA PHE A 53 -2.40 1.32 -3.57
C PHE A 53 -1.08 1.24 -4.29
N SER A 54 -0.80 0.15 -5.03
CA SER A 54 0.43 0.05 -5.80
C SER A 54 0.58 1.12 -6.88
N ARG A 55 -0.53 1.54 -7.48
CA ARG A 55 -0.57 2.63 -8.47
C ARG A 55 -0.60 4.02 -7.84
N SER A 56 -1.23 4.17 -6.67
CA SER A 56 -1.44 5.47 -6.02
C SER A 56 -0.26 5.89 -5.15
N PHE A 57 0.31 4.95 -4.42
CA PHE A 57 1.41 5.16 -3.49
C PHE A 57 2.69 4.53 -4.03
N ASN A 58 3.27 5.18 -5.05
CA ASN A 58 4.57 4.83 -5.58
C ASN A 58 5.51 6.04 -5.55
N SER A 59 6.81 5.76 -5.47
CA SER A 59 7.86 6.76 -5.32
C SER A 59 7.96 7.72 -6.52
N GLU A 60 7.47 7.30 -7.69
CA GLU A 60 7.41 8.14 -8.89
C GLU A 60 6.36 9.25 -8.77
N ARG A 61 5.22 8.98 -8.12
CA ARG A 61 4.14 9.95 -7.91
C ARG A 61 4.29 10.75 -6.63
N ILE A 62 4.77 10.10 -5.57
CA ILE A 62 4.92 10.71 -4.25
C ILE A 62 6.37 10.50 -3.81
N PRO A 63 7.22 11.54 -3.84
CA PRO A 63 8.57 11.44 -3.32
C PRO A 63 8.56 11.04 -1.84
N SER A 64 9.56 10.27 -1.38
CA SER A 64 9.67 9.86 0.04
C SER A 64 9.62 11.05 1.00
N SER A 65 10.23 12.18 0.63
CA SER A 65 10.19 13.42 1.43
C SER A 65 8.78 13.97 1.69
N GLN A 66 7.80 13.62 0.84
CA GLN A 66 6.39 13.96 1.03
C GLN A 66 5.62 12.83 1.72
N MET A 67 5.97 11.57 1.46
CA MET A 67 5.25 10.41 1.99
C MET A 67 5.59 10.13 3.46
N GLU A 68 6.88 10.17 3.81
CA GLU A 68 7.37 9.86 5.16
C GLU A 68 6.72 10.67 6.29
N PRO A 69 6.58 12.01 6.20
CA PRO A 69 5.90 12.76 7.26
C PRO A 69 4.41 12.40 7.36
N GLU A 70 3.76 12.01 6.27
CA GLU A 70 2.36 11.59 6.27
C GLU A 70 2.19 10.19 6.88
N LEU A 71 3.10 9.26 6.58
CA LEU A 71 3.18 7.98 7.25
C LEU A 71 3.40 8.14 8.75
N GLN A 72 4.33 9.02 9.15
CA GLN A 72 4.60 9.28 10.56
C GLN A 72 3.37 9.82 11.30
N LYS A 73 2.66 10.79 10.71
CA LYS A 73 1.40 11.29 11.27
C LYS A 73 0.34 10.20 11.36
N ALA A 74 0.18 9.40 10.30
CA ALA A 74 -0.80 8.31 10.27
C ALA A 74 -0.51 7.28 11.37
N ILE A 75 0.74 6.81 11.48
CA ILE A 75 1.17 5.85 12.49
C ILE A 75 1.04 6.41 13.92
N ALA A 76 1.22 7.71 14.10
CA ALA A 76 1.03 8.36 15.40
C ALA A 76 -0.46 8.47 15.81
N GLN A 77 -1.39 8.47 14.84
CA GLN A 77 -2.82 8.66 15.08
C GLN A 77 -3.62 7.35 15.11
N ILE A 78 -3.13 6.26 14.52
CA ILE A 78 -3.75 4.93 14.65
C ILE A 78 -3.68 4.43 16.11
N LYS A 79 -4.57 3.50 16.46
CA LYS A 79 -4.59 2.95 17.81
C LYS A 79 -3.33 2.11 18.07
N PRO A 80 -2.87 1.99 19.34
CA PRO A 80 -1.70 1.19 19.66
C PRO A 80 -1.77 -0.26 19.16
N ASN A 81 -2.92 -0.91 19.28
CA ASN A 81 -3.10 -2.29 18.80
C ASN A 81 -3.04 -2.39 17.26
N GLU A 82 -3.60 -1.40 16.54
CA GLU A 82 -3.52 -1.34 15.07
C GLU A 82 -2.06 -1.12 14.64
N ARG A 83 -1.32 -0.26 15.35
CA ARG A 83 0.11 -0.07 15.12
C ARG A 83 0.91 -1.35 15.33
N ASP A 84 0.60 -2.11 16.38
CA ASP A 84 1.25 -3.39 16.65
C ASP A 84 1.00 -4.40 15.52
N ASP A 85 -0.19 -4.40 14.94
CA ASP A 85 -0.55 -5.27 13.81
C ASP A 85 0.21 -4.84 12.54
N VAL A 86 0.32 -3.54 12.27
CA VAL A 86 1.16 -2.99 11.18
C VAL A 86 2.61 -3.41 11.34
N ALA A 87 3.18 -3.24 12.54
CA ALA A 87 4.55 -3.62 12.83
C ALA A 87 4.78 -5.12 12.62
N ARG A 88 3.83 -5.95 13.08
CA ARG A 88 3.88 -7.40 12.94
C ARG A 88 3.86 -7.84 11.48
N ASP A 89 3.00 -7.24 10.67
CA ASP A 89 2.90 -7.56 9.24
C ASP A 89 4.15 -7.11 8.49
N LEU A 90 4.67 -5.89 8.74
CA LEU A 90 5.93 -5.43 8.16
C LEU A 90 7.07 -6.40 8.43
N LEU A 91 7.31 -6.72 9.71
CA LEU A 91 8.37 -7.66 10.11
C LEU A 91 8.18 -9.05 9.47
N LYS A 92 6.93 -9.54 9.42
CA LYS A 92 6.60 -10.82 8.78
C LYS A 92 6.97 -10.81 7.29
N HIS A 93 6.58 -9.77 6.54
CA HIS A 93 6.88 -9.66 5.11
C HIS A 93 8.38 -9.48 4.87
N PHE A 94 9.06 -8.66 5.67
CA PHE A 94 10.52 -8.51 5.57
C PHE A 94 11.24 -9.84 5.81
N LYS A 95 10.82 -10.60 6.82
CA LYS A 95 11.37 -11.93 7.12
C LYS A 95 11.16 -12.92 5.98
N GLN A 96 10.01 -12.88 5.31
CA GLN A 96 9.76 -13.69 4.10
C GLN A 96 10.69 -13.33 2.94
N ARG A 97 11.19 -12.10 2.90
CA ARG A 97 12.21 -11.64 1.94
C ARG A 97 13.65 -11.91 2.40
N GLY A 98 13.84 -12.58 3.53
CA GLY A 98 15.16 -12.92 4.06
C GLY A 98 15.83 -11.82 4.88
N LEU A 99 15.10 -10.75 5.22
CA LEU A 99 15.60 -9.69 6.11
C LEU A 99 15.34 -10.08 7.55
N SER A 100 16.38 -10.11 8.39
CA SER A 100 16.22 -10.49 9.79
C SER A 100 15.73 -9.31 10.63
N ASP A 101 14.82 -9.58 11.58
CA ASP A 101 14.27 -8.56 12.47
C ASP A 101 15.36 -7.82 13.27
N ARG A 102 16.46 -8.52 13.62
CA ARG A 102 17.61 -7.93 14.32
C ARG A 102 18.46 -7.03 13.42
N ASP A 103 18.60 -7.38 12.15
CA ASP A 103 19.34 -6.53 11.21
C ASP A 103 18.54 -5.27 10.92
N LEU A 104 17.21 -5.39 10.76
CA LEU A 104 16.32 -4.24 10.62
C LEU A 104 16.37 -3.32 11.84
N GLU A 105 16.38 -3.87 13.06
CA GLU A 105 16.55 -3.10 14.29
C GLU A 105 17.82 -2.25 14.25
N ARG A 106 18.95 -2.83 13.83
CA ARG A 106 20.23 -2.13 13.76
C ARG A 106 20.28 -1.12 12.62
N GLN A 107 19.84 -1.51 11.42
CA GLN A 107 19.90 -0.69 10.21
C GLN A 107 19.00 0.54 10.31
N LEU A 108 17.82 0.39 10.91
CA LEU A 108 16.83 1.47 11.04
C LEU A 108 16.89 2.15 12.42
N SER A 109 17.89 1.80 13.25
CA SER A 109 18.06 2.28 14.62
C SER A 109 16.80 2.13 15.48
N LEU A 110 16.05 1.05 15.29
CA LEU A 110 14.80 0.80 16.03
C LEU A 110 15.10 0.57 17.50
N SER A 111 14.20 1.01 18.37
CA SER A 111 14.32 0.77 19.81
C SER A 111 14.13 -0.71 20.17
N THR A 112 13.41 -1.46 19.34
CA THR A 112 13.15 -2.89 19.48
C THR A 112 12.63 -3.51 18.18
N HIS A 113 12.92 -4.79 17.97
CA HIS A 113 12.33 -5.65 16.94
C HIS A 113 11.03 -6.37 17.38
N HIS A 114 10.56 -6.15 18.61
CA HIS A 114 9.31 -6.76 19.09
C HIS A 114 8.11 -5.88 18.73
N ALA A 115 7.30 -6.30 17.75
CA ALA A 115 6.15 -5.55 17.24
C ALA A 115 5.28 -4.87 18.32
N SER A 116 4.90 -5.60 19.38
CA SER A 116 4.05 -5.08 20.47
C SER A 116 4.71 -4.07 21.41
N LYS A 117 6.00 -3.82 21.24
CA LYS A 117 6.78 -2.84 22.02
C LYS A 117 7.31 -1.70 21.14
N MET A 118 7.03 -1.73 19.84
CA MET A 118 7.50 -0.71 18.92
C MET A 118 6.76 0.61 19.16
N SER A 119 7.52 1.71 19.18
CA SER A 119 6.96 3.05 19.25
C SER A 119 6.37 3.46 17.89
N ALA A 120 5.60 4.55 17.86
CA ALA A 120 5.13 5.14 16.60
C ALA A 120 6.31 5.48 15.68
N ASP A 121 7.43 5.94 16.23
CA ASP A 121 8.63 6.28 15.47
C ASP A 121 9.29 5.04 14.86
N ASP A 122 9.41 3.95 15.62
CA ASP A 122 9.99 2.70 15.10
C ASP A 122 9.16 2.13 13.94
N VAL A 123 7.83 2.12 14.09
CA VAL A 123 6.92 1.65 13.02
C VAL A 123 6.94 2.59 11.82
N SER A 124 7.07 3.91 12.05
CA SER A 124 7.23 4.89 10.97
C SER A 124 8.50 4.64 10.16
N ARG A 125 9.62 4.31 10.82
CA ARG A 125 10.86 3.96 10.11
C ARG A 125 10.74 2.66 9.32
N LEU A 126 10.09 1.62 9.87
CA LEU A 126 9.84 0.38 9.14
C LEU A 126 8.99 0.61 7.88
N ILE A 127 7.89 1.35 8.01
CA ILE A 127 6.98 1.56 6.88
C ILE A 127 7.59 2.51 5.83
N SER A 128 8.37 3.50 6.23
CA SER A 128 9.14 4.35 5.31
C SER A 128 10.24 3.56 4.59
N PHE A 129 10.92 2.65 5.31
CA PHE A 129 11.88 1.73 4.70
C PHE A 129 11.21 0.80 3.68
N ALA A 130 10.02 0.28 3.99
CA ALA A 130 9.21 -0.49 3.04
C ALA A 130 8.88 0.37 1.82
N TYR A 131 8.37 1.59 2.02
CA TYR A 131 8.00 2.50 0.93
C TYR A 131 9.16 2.75 -0.05
N HIS A 132 10.36 2.96 0.49
CA HIS A 132 11.53 3.29 -0.31
C HIS A 132 12.23 2.08 -0.93
N SER A 133 12.39 0.99 -0.17
CA SER A 133 13.26 -0.13 -0.53
C SER A 133 12.51 -1.40 -0.95
N HIS A 134 11.27 -1.55 -0.49
CA HIS A 134 10.43 -2.72 -0.70
C HIS A 134 8.97 -2.32 -0.96
N PRO A 135 8.69 -1.59 -2.06
CA PRO A 135 7.37 -1.02 -2.32
C PRO A 135 6.28 -2.11 -2.38
N ASP A 136 6.63 -3.32 -2.79
CA ASP A 136 5.74 -4.49 -2.77
C ASP A 136 5.26 -4.84 -1.35
N ILE A 137 6.15 -4.85 -0.36
CA ILE A 137 5.81 -5.09 1.05
C ILE A 137 4.92 -3.97 1.56
N PHE A 138 5.26 -2.73 1.21
CA PHE A 138 4.46 -1.57 1.57
C PHE A 138 3.02 -1.69 1.04
N HIS A 139 2.83 -2.09 -0.22
CA HIS A 139 1.51 -2.27 -0.82
C HIS A 139 0.75 -3.46 -0.20
N GLU A 140 1.44 -4.54 0.15
CA GLU A 140 0.84 -5.67 0.85
C GLU A 140 0.34 -5.28 2.24
N VAL A 141 1.16 -4.54 3.01
CA VAL A 141 0.76 -4.08 4.34
C VAL A 141 -0.40 -3.07 4.27
N LEU A 142 -0.42 -2.15 3.30
CA LEU A 142 -1.58 -1.27 3.12
C LEU A 142 -2.85 -2.05 2.72
N ALA A 143 -2.69 -3.11 1.93
CA ALA A 143 -3.80 -3.99 1.57
C ALA A 143 -4.27 -4.87 2.73
N ASP A 144 -3.44 -5.13 3.74
CA ASP A 144 -3.81 -5.90 4.92
C ASP A 144 -4.31 -5.01 6.08
N GLN A 145 -3.79 -3.78 6.17
CA GLN A 145 -4.03 -2.85 7.28
C GLN A 145 -4.74 -1.57 6.79
N PRO A 146 -6.09 -1.59 6.63
CA PRO A 146 -6.85 -0.43 6.16
C PRO A 146 -6.80 0.77 7.12
N ALA A 147 -6.39 0.56 8.38
CA ALA A 147 -6.25 1.61 9.39
C ALA A 147 -5.28 2.71 8.93
N ILE A 148 -4.10 2.36 8.40
CA ILE A 148 -3.11 3.34 7.92
C ILE A 148 -3.70 4.17 6.77
N VAL A 149 -4.35 3.48 5.84
CA VAL A 149 -4.89 4.10 4.63
C VAL A 149 -5.99 5.10 4.97
N LYS A 150 -6.83 4.81 5.98
CA LYS A 150 -7.84 5.75 6.47
C LYS A 150 -7.24 7.11 6.86
N PHE A 151 -6.08 7.12 7.48
CA PHE A 151 -5.40 8.36 7.87
C PHE A 151 -4.68 9.05 6.71
N LEU A 152 -4.03 8.30 5.81
CA LEU A 152 -3.44 8.88 4.59
C LEU A 152 -4.49 9.51 3.67
N SER A 153 -5.72 8.99 3.69
CA SER A 153 -6.85 9.50 2.91
C SER A 153 -7.59 10.68 3.57
N ASN A 154 -7.23 11.05 4.81
CA ASN A 154 -7.89 12.15 5.51
C ASN A 154 -7.28 13.50 5.06
N PRO A 155 -8.06 14.40 4.43
CA PRO A 155 -7.58 15.70 3.96
C PRO A 155 -7.02 16.60 5.06
N LEU A 156 -7.37 16.36 6.33
CA LEU A 156 -6.84 17.10 7.48
C LEU A 156 -5.43 16.64 7.88
N VAL A 157 -5.03 15.41 7.54
CA VAL A 157 -3.70 14.87 7.84
C VAL A 157 -2.76 15.11 6.65
N GLY A 158 -3.27 14.92 5.43
CA GLY A 158 -2.53 14.98 4.17
C GLY A 158 -2.63 16.29 3.37
N ALA A 159 -2.19 17.42 3.92
CA ALA A 159 -2.03 18.65 3.13
C ALA A 159 -1.06 18.48 1.93
N ALA A 160 -0.18 17.46 1.96
CA ALA A 160 0.70 17.09 0.84
C ALA A 160 0.08 16.05 -0.14
N LEU A 161 -0.86 15.21 0.32
CA LEU A 161 -1.57 14.22 -0.52
C LEU A 161 -2.94 14.71 -1.01
N GLY A 162 -3.29 15.96 -0.70
CA GLY A 162 -4.56 16.61 -1.05
C GLY A 162 -4.87 16.58 -2.55
N ALA A 163 -3.86 16.55 -3.44
CA ALA A 163 -4.09 16.44 -4.88
C ALA A 163 -4.62 15.04 -5.30
N ILE A 164 -4.19 13.98 -4.63
CA ILE A 164 -4.66 12.61 -4.88
C ILE A 164 -6.05 12.42 -4.25
N ALA A 165 -6.25 12.94 -3.04
CA ALA A 165 -7.55 12.93 -2.36
C ALA A 165 -8.61 13.79 -3.09
N ALA A 166 -8.23 14.95 -3.63
CA ALA A 166 -9.12 15.79 -4.44
C ALA A 166 -9.53 15.10 -5.75
N LYS A 167 -8.70 14.21 -6.31
CA LYS A 167 -9.10 13.37 -7.45
C LYS A 167 -10.10 12.27 -7.06
N TRP A 168 -10.03 11.77 -5.82
CA TRP A 168 -10.96 10.77 -5.28
C TRP A 168 -12.30 11.36 -4.79
N MET A 169 -12.26 12.53 -4.15
CA MET A 169 -13.46 13.23 -3.65
C MET A 169 -14.06 14.22 -4.68
N GLY A 170 -13.29 14.71 -5.64
CA GLY A 170 -13.68 15.79 -6.56
C GLY A 170 -14.38 15.35 -7.85
N HIS A 171 -14.65 14.05 -8.05
CA HIS A 171 -15.48 13.57 -9.17
C HIS A 171 -16.95 13.36 -8.81
N ARG A 172 -17.46 14.09 -7.80
CA ARG A 172 -18.91 14.29 -7.64
C ARG A 172 -19.25 15.72 -8.00
N LYS A 173 -19.82 15.90 -9.20
CA LYS A 173 -20.82 16.94 -9.37
C LYS A 173 -22.07 16.57 -8.57
#